data_AF-A0A916J1P1-F1
#
_entry.id   AF-A0A916J1P1-F1
#
_cell.length_a   1.000
_cell.length_b   1.000
_cell.length_c   1.000
_cell.angle_alpha   90.00
_cell.angle_beta   90.00
_cell.angle_gamma   90.00
#
_symmetry.space_group_name_H-M   'P 1'
#
loop_
_entity.id
_entity.type
_entity.pdbx_description
1 polymer ?
#
loop_
_entity_poly.entity_id
_entity_poly.type
_entity_poly.pdbx_seq_one_letter_code
_entity_poly.pdbx_strand_id
1 'polypeptide(L)'
;MKRFLITAALAAATLITPALAADVGVSISVGDPHFYGRLDIGDYPQPQVIYRRPMIIERVEMDRPPVYLRVPPGHRKHWNRHCREYNACGERVFFVRDNWYNREYVPRYRKQRS
;
A
#
# COMPACT_ATOMS: atom_id res chain seq x y z
N MET A 1 26.48 70.81 -11.20
CA MET A 1 27.54 69.79 -11.10
C MET A 1 26.86 68.49 -10.68
N LYS A 2 26.99 67.29 -11.24
CA LYS A 2 27.61 66.75 -12.46
C LYS A 2 27.01 65.33 -12.55
N ARG A 3 26.51 64.95 -13.73
CA ARG A 3 25.86 63.66 -14.02
C ARG A 3 26.90 62.54 -13.99
N PHE A 4 26.60 61.40 -13.36
CA PHE A 4 27.36 60.14 -13.49
C PHE A 4 26.36 58.97 -13.49
N LEU A 5 25.98 58.46 -14.67
CA LEU A 5 26.55 57.33 -15.41
C LEU A 5 26.10 55.94 -14.91
N ILE A 6 25.03 55.48 -15.58
CA ILE A 6 24.67 54.12 -16.04
C ILE A 6 25.62 52.99 -15.64
N THR A 7 25.07 51.95 -15.00
CA THR A 7 25.64 50.60 -15.00
C THR A 7 24.52 49.61 -15.29
N ALA A 8 24.48 49.09 -16.52
CA ALA A 8 23.54 48.06 -16.94
C ALA A 8 24.16 46.68 -16.65
N ALA A 9 23.60 45.94 -15.69
CA ALA A 9 23.94 44.54 -15.47
C ALA A 9 22.92 43.67 -16.22
N LEU A 10 23.35 43.00 -17.29
CA LEU A 10 22.57 41.94 -17.94
C LEU A 10 22.53 40.72 -17.01
N ALA A 11 21.38 40.46 -16.38
CA ALA A 11 21.11 39.18 -15.74
C ALA A 11 20.57 38.20 -16.79
N ALA A 12 21.35 37.17 -17.13
CA ALA A 12 20.89 36.06 -17.96
C ALA A 12 19.91 35.20 -17.16
N ALA A 13 18.63 35.24 -17.51
CA ALA A 13 17.62 34.35 -16.95
C ALA A 13 17.73 32.98 -17.63
N THR A 14 18.32 32.00 -16.95
CA THR A 14 18.23 30.59 -17.35
C THR A 14 16.81 30.10 -17.04
N LEU A 15 16.04 29.80 -18.08
CA LEU A 15 14.74 29.15 -17.95
C LEU A 15 14.98 27.70 -17.52
N ILE A 16 14.82 27.41 -16.23
CA ILE A 16 14.76 26.04 -15.71
C ILE A 16 13.38 25.51 -16.09
N THR A 17 13.29 24.72 -17.15
CA THR A 17 12.08 23.95 -17.46
C THR A 17 11.91 22.86 -16.41
N PRO A 18 10.79 22.79 -15.69
CA PRO A 18 10.53 21.66 -14.80
C PRO A 18 10.28 20.43 -15.67
N ALA A 19 11.13 19.42 -15.53
CA ALA A 19 10.84 18.08 -16.03
C ALA A 19 9.71 17.49 -15.17
N LEU A 20 8.48 17.50 -15.68
CA LEU A 20 7.38 16.79 -15.06
C LEU A 20 7.59 15.29 -15.29
N ALA A 21 8.10 14.59 -14.27
CA ALA A 21 8.06 13.14 -14.23
C ALA A 21 6.58 12.71 -14.16
N ALA A 22 6.07 12.14 -15.25
CA ALA A 22 4.78 11.46 -15.22
C ALA A 22 4.97 10.14 -14.47
N ASP A 23 4.72 10.16 -13.15
CA ASP A 23 4.54 8.94 -12.38
C ASP A 23 3.34 8.17 -12.95
N VAL A 24 3.61 7.11 -13.71
CA VAL A 24 2.60 6.13 -14.13
C VAL A 24 2.22 5.33 -12.89
N GLY A 25 1.42 5.94 -12.01
CA GLY A 25 0.89 5.31 -10.82
C GLY A 25 -0.17 4.29 -11.23
N VAL A 26 0.21 3.01 -11.36
CA VAL A 26 -0.77 1.93 -11.41
C VAL A 26 -1.39 1.82 -10.01
N SER A 27 -2.52 2.50 -9.80
CA SER A 27 -3.28 2.40 -8.56
C SER A 27 -3.98 1.04 -8.49
N ILE A 28 -3.34 0.05 -7.87
CA ILE A 28 -3.95 -1.25 -7.63
C ILE A 28 -4.99 -1.11 -6.53
N SER A 29 -6.26 -1.29 -6.89
CA SER A 29 -7.39 -1.15 -5.97
C SER A 29 -7.78 -2.50 -5.36
N VAL A 30 -8.35 -2.46 -4.16
CA VAL A 30 -9.03 -3.63 -3.56
C VAL A 30 -10.09 -4.13 -4.56
N GLY A 31 -10.18 -5.45 -4.76
CA GLY A 31 -11.01 -6.04 -5.81
C GLY A 31 -10.25 -6.34 -7.12
N ASP A 32 -9.00 -5.88 -7.26
CA ASP A 32 -8.11 -6.32 -8.34
C ASP A 32 -7.47 -7.69 -8.00
N PRO A 33 -7.36 -8.63 -8.96
CA PRO A 33 -6.69 -9.93 -8.75
C PRO A 33 -5.21 -9.84 -8.34
N HIS A 34 -4.53 -8.71 -8.57
CA HIS A 34 -3.14 -8.47 -8.21
C HIS A 34 -2.98 -7.59 -6.95
N PHE A 35 -4.09 -7.23 -6.29
CA PHE A 35 -4.02 -6.48 -5.04
C PHE A 35 -3.40 -7.31 -3.91
N TYR A 36 -2.35 -6.77 -3.29
CA TYR A 36 -1.77 -7.30 -2.06
C TYR A 36 -1.82 -6.22 -1.00
N GLY A 37 -2.34 -6.57 0.17
CA GLY A 37 -2.61 -5.57 1.20
C GLY A 37 -3.58 -6.06 2.26
N ARG A 38 -4.01 -5.12 3.10
CA ARG A 38 -5.02 -5.35 4.13
C ARG A 38 -6.41 -5.50 3.50
N LEU A 39 -7.21 -6.39 4.09
CA LEU A 39 -8.59 -6.63 3.71
C LEU A 39 -9.49 -6.38 4.92
N ASP A 40 -10.55 -5.61 4.69
CA ASP A 40 -11.59 -5.37 5.68
C ASP A 40 -12.68 -6.43 5.50
N ILE A 41 -12.76 -7.36 6.45
CA ILE A 41 -13.61 -8.55 6.29
C ILE A 41 -15.09 -8.27 6.54
N GLY A 42 -15.45 -7.35 7.45
CA GLY A 42 -16.84 -6.91 7.68
C GLY A 42 -17.90 -8.00 7.49
N ASP A 43 -18.81 -7.76 6.52
CA ASP A 43 -19.90 -8.67 6.14
C ASP A 43 -19.54 -9.65 5.01
N TYR A 44 -18.26 -9.77 4.64
CA TYR A 44 -17.79 -10.77 3.67
C TYR A 44 -17.80 -12.17 4.32
N PRO A 45 -17.84 -13.24 3.50
CA PRO A 45 -17.73 -14.60 4.03
C PRO A 45 -16.49 -14.79 4.90
N GLN A 46 -16.50 -15.81 5.77
CA GLN A 46 -15.34 -16.08 6.60
C GLN A 46 -14.08 -16.34 5.74
N PRO A 47 -12.96 -15.63 5.97
CA PRO A 47 -11.74 -15.81 5.21
C PRO A 47 -11.16 -17.20 5.37
N GLN A 48 -10.84 -17.85 4.26
CA GLN A 48 -9.98 -19.03 4.31
C GLN A 48 -8.54 -18.58 4.49
N VAL A 49 -7.95 -18.95 5.62
CA VAL A 49 -6.59 -18.55 5.99
C VAL A 49 -5.57 -19.65 5.70
N ILE A 50 -4.30 -19.25 5.61
CA ILE A 50 -3.17 -20.15 5.35
C ILE A 50 -2.76 -20.87 6.64
N TYR A 51 -2.72 -20.14 7.76
CA TYR A 51 -2.40 -20.68 9.09
C TYR A 51 -3.57 -20.48 10.04
N ARG A 52 -3.83 -21.47 10.90
CA ARG A 52 -4.93 -21.42 11.89
C ARG A 52 -4.65 -20.47 13.05
N ARG A 53 -3.39 -20.22 13.37
CA ARG A 53 -2.96 -19.22 14.36
C ARG A 53 -2.42 -18.00 13.62
N PRO A 54 -2.66 -16.78 14.12
CA PRO A 54 -2.14 -15.58 13.48
C PRO A 54 -0.61 -15.57 13.59
N MET A 55 0.03 -15.03 12.56
CA MET A 55 1.46 -14.75 12.55
C MET A 55 1.73 -13.52 13.41
N ILE A 56 2.72 -13.65 14.30
CA ILE A 56 3.16 -12.62 15.24
C ILE A 56 4.70 -12.63 15.19
N ILE A 57 5.33 -11.47 15.05
CA ILE A 57 6.79 -11.35 14.93
C ILE A 57 7.43 -10.38 15.94
N GLU A 58 6.63 -9.51 16.55
CA GLU A 58 7.05 -8.55 17.56
C GLU A 58 6.04 -8.55 18.71
N ARG A 59 6.24 -7.71 19.71
CA ARG A 59 5.25 -7.53 20.78
C ARG A 59 3.98 -6.91 20.18
N VAL A 60 2.84 -7.54 20.44
CA VAL A 60 1.53 -7.11 19.92
C VAL A 60 0.58 -6.75 21.04
N GLU A 61 -0.35 -5.86 20.76
CA GLU A 61 -1.45 -5.49 21.65
C GLU A 61 -2.59 -6.52 21.54
N MET A 62 -2.88 -7.23 22.63
CA MET A 62 -3.80 -8.39 22.62
C MET A 62 -5.29 -8.02 22.52
N ASP A 63 -5.63 -6.80 22.90
CA ASP A 63 -6.95 -6.17 22.86
C ASP A 63 -7.41 -5.79 21.45
N ARG A 64 -6.48 -5.48 20.53
CA ARG A 64 -6.83 -5.18 19.13
C ARG A 64 -7.15 -6.45 18.32
N PRO A 65 -8.19 -6.47 17.47
CA PRO A 65 -8.50 -7.64 16.64
C PRO A 65 -7.36 -7.96 15.65
N PRO A 66 -7.18 -9.23 15.25
CA PRO A 66 -6.20 -9.59 14.23
C PRO A 66 -6.59 -9.00 12.87
N VAL A 67 -5.58 -8.76 12.04
CA VAL A 67 -5.74 -8.19 10.69
C VAL A 67 -5.63 -9.28 9.64
N TYR A 68 -6.40 -9.14 8.56
CA TYR A 68 -6.38 -10.07 7.44
C TYR A 68 -5.63 -9.45 6.28
N LEU A 69 -4.58 -10.12 5.81
CA LEU A 69 -3.75 -9.64 4.71
C LEU A 69 -3.72 -10.66 3.57
N ARG A 70 -3.80 -10.15 2.34
CA ARG A 70 -3.39 -10.90 1.16
C ARG A 70 -1.94 -10.54 0.84
N VAL A 71 -1.05 -11.53 0.88
CA VAL A 71 0.39 -11.31 0.79
C VAL A 71 1.01 -12.34 -0.15
N PRO A 72 1.93 -11.96 -1.06
CA PRO A 72 2.59 -12.89 -1.95
C PRO A 72 3.32 -14.01 -1.17
N PRO A 73 3.44 -15.23 -1.74
CA PRO A 73 4.07 -16.36 -1.05
C PRO A 73 5.47 -16.08 -0.48
N GLY A 74 6.31 -15.35 -1.22
CA GLY A 74 7.65 -14.96 -0.77
C GLY A 74 7.65 -14.05 0.46
N HIS A 75 6.79 -13.03 0.47
CA HIS A 75 6.67 -12.11 1.60
C HIS A 75 6.15 -12.82 2.84
N ARG A 76 5.17 -13.73 2.70
CA ARG A 76 4.66 -14.54 3.82
C ARG A 76 5.73 -15.43 4.42
N LYS A 77 6.54 -16.08 3.59
CA LYS A 77 7.63 -16.95 4.04
C LYS A 77 8.71 -16.18 4.82
N HIS A 78 8.91 -14.90 4.49
CA HIS A 78 9.89 -14.02 5.12
C HIS A 78 9.23 -12.84 5.82
N TRP A 79 8.13 -13.10 6.53
CA TRP A 79 7.25 -12.05 7.05
C TRP A 79 7.97 -11.01 7.92
N ASN A 80 8.95 -11.44 8.73
CA ASN A 80 9.75 -10.54 9.57
C ASN A 80 10.51 -9.46 8.77
N ARG A 81 10.82 -9.70 7.49
CA ARG A 81 11.46 -8.72 6.61
C ARG A 81 10.47 -7.80 5.91
N HIS A 82 9.23 -8.26 5.77
CA HIS A 82 8.24 -7.66 4.88
C HIS A 82 7.05 -7.01 5.62
N CYS A 83 6.94 -7.20 6.93
CA CYS A 83 5.82 -6.69 7.71
C CYS A 83 5.63 -5.16 7.61
N ARG A 84 6.71 -4.42 7.34
CA ARG A 84 6.70 -2.95 7.24
C ARG A 84 5.98 -2.48 5.98
N GLU A 85 6.11 -3.19 4.86
CA GLU A 85 5.37 -2.85 3.63
C GLU A 85 3.85 -2.91 3.80
N TYR A 86 3.37 -3.62 4.82
CA TYR A 86 1.95 -3.76 5.15
C TYR A 86 1.54 -3.02 6.44
N ASN A 87 2.45 -2.27 7.06
CA ASN A 87 2.25 -1.62 8.37
C ASN A 87 1.70 -2.60 9.43
N ALA A 88 2.29 -3.78 9.53
CA ALA A 88 1.72 -4.90 10.30
C ALA A 88 2.76 -5.67 11.14
N CYS A 89 3.89 -5.06 11.49
CA CYS A 89 4.91 -5.73 12.32
C CYS A 89 4.44 -6.00 13.75
N GLY A 90 3.74 -5.02 14.35
CA GLY A 90 3.15 -5.12 15.68
C GLY A 90 1.72 -5.66 15.70
N GLU A 91 1.30 -6.40 14.66
CA GLU A 91 -0.07 -6.89 14.52
C GLU A 91 -0.16 -8.41 14.57
N ARG A 92 -1.34 -8.93 14.95
CA ARG A 92 -1.68 -10.34 14.76
C ARG A 92 -2.20 -10.55 13.35
N VAL A 93 -1.44 -11.22 12.49
CA VAL A 93 -1.75 -11.29 11.05
C VAL A 93 -2.28 -12.66 10.64
N PHE A 94 -3.45 -12.68 10.01
CA PHE A 94 -3.91 -13.82 9.23
C PHE A 94 -3.64 -13.60 7.75
N PHE A 95 -2.92 -14.54 7.13
CA PHE A 95 -2.77 -14.55 5.69
C PHE A 95 -3.96 -15.25 5.05
N VAL A 96 -4.63 -14.54 4.15
CA VAL A 96 -5.78 -15.04 3.41
C VAL A 96 -5.31 -15.83 2.19
N ARG A 97 -6.04 -16.89 1.83
CA ARG A 97 -5.77 -17.68 0.61
C ARG A 97 -6.25 -16.94 -0.64
N ASP A 98 -5.44 -16.97 -1.69
CA ASP A 98 -5.73 -16.29 -2.96
C ASP A 98 -7.02 -16.78 -3.62
N ASN A 99 -7.32 -18.09 -3.51
CA ASN A 99 -8.54 -18.67 -4.08
C ASN A 99 -9.80 -18.07 -3.45
N TRP A 100 -9.82 -17.89 -2.13
CA TRP A 100 -10.92 -17.27 -1.42
C TRP A 100 -11.06 -15.80 -1.79
N TYR A 101 -9.95 -15.06 -1.87
CA TYR A 101 -9.99 -13.64 -2.27
C TYR A 101 -10.65 -13.49 -3.65
N ASN A 102 -10.20 -14.25 -4.64
CA ASN A 102 -10.70 -14.13 -6.00
C ASN A 102 -12.14 -14.64 -6.20
N ARG A 103 -12.54 -15.69 -5.47
CA ARG A 103 -13.85 -16.34 -5.68
C ARG A 103 -14.94 -15.80 -4.77
N GLU A 104 -14.60 -15.38 -3.55
CA GLU A 104 -15.58 -14.99 -2.55
C GLU A 104 -15.57 -13.48 -2.27
N TYR A 105 -14.38 -12.90 -2.08
CA TYR A 105 -14.25 -11.50 -1.69
C TYR A 105 -14.45 -10.55 -2.88
N VAL A 106 -13.68 -10.73 -3.95
CA VAL A 106 -13.67 -9.83 -5.13
C VAL A 106 -15.07 -9.66 -5.76
N PRO A 107 -15.85 -10.72 -6.04
CA PRO A 107 -17.16 -10.54 -6.69
C PRO A 107 -18.14 -9.74 -5.84
N ARG A 108 -18.14 -9.98 -4.52
CA ARG A 108 -18.99 -9.24 -3.57
C ARG A 108 -18.53 -7.80 -3.42
N TYR A 109 -17.22 -7.57 -3.33
CA TYR A 109 -16.64 -6.24 -3.19
C TYR A 109 -17.00 -5.36 -4.39
N ARG A 110 -16.85 -5.89 -5.60
CA ARG A 110 -17.25 -5.18 -6.83
C ARG A 110 -18.74 -4.89 -6.88
N LYS A 111 -19.59 -5.83 -6.46
CA LYS A 111 -21.05 -5.62 -6.40
C LYS A 111 -21.45 -4.50 -5.43
N GLN A 112 -20.76 -4.35 -4.30
CA GLN A 112 -21.04 -3.30 -3.32
C GLN A 112 -20.50 -1.92 -3.72
N ARG A 113 -19.49 -1.88 -4.60
CA ARG A 113 -18.81 -0.66 -5.08
C ARG A 113 -19.26 -0.21 -6.48
N SER A 114 -20.11 -0.98 -7.15
CA SER A 114 -20.72 -0.64 -8.43
C SER A 114 -21.98 0.19 -8.24
#